data_AF-A0A8P4G2B8-F1
#
_entry.id   AF-A0A8P4G2B8-F1
#
_cell.length_a   1.000
_cell.length_b   1.000
_cell.length_c   1.000
_cell.angle_alpha   90.00
_cell.angle_beta   90.00
_cell.angle_gamma   90.00
#
_symmetry.space_group_name_H-M   'P 1'
#
loop_
_entity.id
_entity.type
_entity.pdbx_description
1 polymer ?
#
loop_
_entity_poly.entity_id
_entity_poly.type
_entity_poly.pdbx_seq_one_letter_code
_entity_poly.pdbx_strand_id
1 'polypeptide(L)'
;MKLLSVLLLLLAPVLTSCIPLVLPVDCSDIYNNDNSQSTGVYTIYPIGATSAVQVYCDMDSEGGRWTVFQRRMDGSVNFYRPWDQYKTGFGSAAGEYWLGLENLFHLTLRKKYELLVDMEDFEGNKVFARYSSFSIDPESHGYRLNVSGFTDEGAGDGLSYHNGQKFSTFDKDQDSSDRNCAKFFLGAFWYYLCCWSGVETLEDPSCAVVLQDQCTAEYHQLTPTCNHT
;
A
#
# COMPACT_ATOMS: atom_id res chain seq x y z
N MET A 1 55.65 -1.17 -37.54
CA MET A 1 54.98 -0.83 -36.27
C MET A 1 53.55 -0.30 -36.49
N LYS A 2 52.66 -1.05 -37.14
CA LYS A 2 51.22 -0.68 -37.28
C LYS A 2 50.23 -1.83 -37.08
N LEU A 3 50.71 -3.07 -36.93
CA LEU A 3 49.86 -4.26 -36.76
C LEU A 3 49.47 -4.55 -35.30
N LEU A 4 50.24 -4.06 -34.32
CA LEU A 4 49.94 -4.24 -32.88
C LEU A 4 48.78 -3.37 -32.37
N SER A 5 48.46 -2.27 -33.06
CA SER A 5 47.40 -1.34 -32.63
C SER A 5 45.99 -1.80 -33.00
N VAL A 6 45.84 -2.65 -34.01
CA VAL A 6 44.52 -3.11 -34.49
C VAL A 6 44.02 -4.29 -33.65
N LEU A 7 44.93 -5.12 -33.11
CA LEU A 7 44.57 -6.27 -32.29
C LEU A 7 43.98 -5.86 -30.92
N LEU A 8 44.39 -4.72 -30.36
CA LEU A 8 43.77 -4.17 -29.13
C LEU A 8 42.37 -3.60 -29.38
N LEU A 9 42.05 -3.13 -30.58
CA LEU A 9 40.74 -2.57 -30.93
C LEU A 9 39.70 -3.67 -31.24
N LEU A 10 40.14 -4.88 -31.61
CA LEU A 10 39.27 -6.03 -31.87
C LEU A 10 38.92 -6.85 -30.60
N LEU A 11 39.62 -6.62 -29.49
CA LEU A 11 39.31 -7.21 -28.18
C LEU A 11 38.43 -6.29 -27.30
N ALA A 12 38.14 -5.07 -27.75
CA ALA A 12 37.36 -4.09 -27.01
C ALA A 12 35.87 -4.45 -26.76
N PRO A 13 35.17 -5.33 -27.52
CA PRO A 13 33.77 -5.61 -27.23
C PRO A 13 33.56 -6.81 -26.29
N VAL A 14 34.59 -7.30 -25.60
CA VAL A 14 34.44 -8.37 -24.56
C VAL A 14 34.45 -7.80 -23.14
N LEU A 15 34.58 -6.48 -22.99
CA LEU A 15 34.22 -5.76 -21.76
C LEU A 15 32.74 -5.34 -21.81
N THR A 16 31.85 -6.22 -22.26
CA THR A 16 30.45 -6.17 -21.84
C THR A 16 30.44 -6.49 -20.36
N SER A 17 30.64 -5.42 -19.59
CA SER A 17 30.35 -5.35 -18.17
C SER A 17 29.12 -6.22 -17.87
N CYS A 18 29.31 -7.25 -17.04
CA CYS A 18 28.22 -7.79 -16.25
C CYS A 18 27.76 -6.66 -15.33
N ILE A 19 26.97 -5.72 -15.87
CA ILE A 19 26.23 -4.77 -15.06
C ILE A 19 25.25 -5.64 -14.29
N PRO A 20 25.35 -5.73 -12.95
CA PRO A 20 24.36 -6.45 -12.18
C PRO A 20 22.99 -5.85 -12.52
N LEU A 21 22.04 -6.70 -12.91
CA LEU A 21 20.67 -6.29 -13.18
C LEU A 21 20.07 -5.78 -11.85
N VAL A 22 20.13 -4.46 -11.64
CA VAL A 22 19.51 -3.82 -10.48
C VAL A 22 18.02 -3.68 -10.80
N LEU A 23 17.24 -4.59 -10.24
CA LEU A 23 15.79 -4.57 -10.38
C LEU A 23 15.19 -3.56 -9.39
N PRO A 24 14.27 -2.68 -9.83
CA PRO A 24 13.69 -1.68 -8.95
C PRO A 24 12.88 -2.36 -7.84
N VAL A 25 13.14 -2.00 -6.58
CA VAL A 25 12.43 -2.55 -5.43
C VAL A 25 11.11 -1.82 -5.21
N ASP A 26 11.06 -0.54 -5.56
CA ASP A 26 9.93 0.37 -5.39
C ASP A 26 9.92 1.46 -6.48
N CYS A 27 8.91 2.32 -6.47
CA CYS A 27 8.76 3.43 -7.42
C CYS A 27 9.85 4.52 -7.27
N SER A 28 10.48 4.63 -6.10
CA SER A 28 11.60 5.55 -5.89
C SER A 28 12.84 5.09 -6.65
N ASP A 29 13.13 3.78 -6.69
CA ASP A 29 14.20 3.23 -7.51
C ASP A 29 13.94 3.47 -9.01
N ILE A 30 12.69 3.36 -9.46
CA ILE A 30 12.32 3.67 -10.86
C ILE A 30 12.61 5.15 -11.16
N TYR A 31 12.09 6.05 -10.32
CA TYR A 31 12.29 7.49 -10.48
C TYR A 31 13.78 7.88 -10.45
N ASN A 32 14.57 7.27 -9.56
CA ASN A 32 16.00 7.58 -9.44
C ASN A 32 16.83 7.05 -10.62
N ASN A 33 16.37 5.99 -11.29
CA ASN A 33 16.98 5.50 -12.53
C ASN A 33 16.62 6.39 -13.72
N ASP A 34 15.38 6.86 -13.78
CA ASP A 34 14.88 7.76 -14.82
C ASP A 34 13.76 8.65 -14.28
N ASN A 35 14.08 9.92 -14.03
CA ASN A 35 13.16 10.90 -13.46
C ASN A 35 12.23 11.53 -14.51
N SER A 36 12.30 11.10 -15.77
CA SER A 36 11.38 11.54 -16.83
C SER A 36 10.13 10.68 -16.94
N GLN A 37 10.04 9.59 -16.16
CA GLN A 37 8.90 8.69 -16.17
C GLN A 37 7.67 9.31 -15.51
N SER A 38 6.51 9.15 -16.16
CA SER A 38 5.22 9.66 -15.69
C SER A 38 4.56 8.72 -14.69
N THR A 39 3.56 9.22 -13.96
CA THR A 39 2.66 8.37 -13.18
C THR A 39 2.05 7.23 -14.01
N GLY A 40 1.94 6.03 -13.44
CA GLY A 40 1.41 4.87 -14.16
C GLY A 40 1.69 3.52 -13.49
N VAL A 41 1.42 2.43 -14.22
CA VAL A 41 1.68 1.06 -13.74
C VAL A 41 3.08 0.62 -14.13
N TYR A 42 3.84 0.17 -13.13
CA TYR A 42 5.21 -0.31 -13.27
C TYR A 42 5.39 -1.69 -12.65
N THR A 43 6.50 -2.36 -12.99
CA THR A 43 6.88 -3.63 -12.38
C THR A 43 8.03 -3.41 -11.40
N ILE A 44 7.86 -3.88 -10.16
CA ILE A 44 8.87 -3.85 -9.10
C ILE A 44 9.18 -5.27 -8.58
N TYR A 45 10.26 -5.40 -7.82
CA TYR A 45 10.82 -6.67 -7.35
C TYR A 45 11.12 -6.62 -5.84
N PRO A 46 10.09 -6.52 -4.97
CA PRO A 46 10.26 -6.26 -3.54
C PRO A 46 11.00 -7.38 -2.79
N ILE A 47 10.86 -8.64 -3.24
CA ILE A 47 11.44 -9.81 -2.57
C ILE A 47 12.70 -10.29 -3.29
N GLY A 48 12.75 -10.19 -4.62
CA GLY A 48 13.90 -10.55 -5.43
C GLY A 48 13.55 -10.72 -6.91
N ALA A 49 14.49 -11.24 -7.70
CA ALA A 49 14.37 -11.26 -9.16
C ALA A 49 13.18 -12.06 -9.72
N THR A 50 12.61 -12.96 -8.94
CA THR A 50 11.46 -13.79 -9.33
C THR A 50 10.13 -13.31 -8.71
N SER A 51 10.12 -12.18 -8.00
CA SER A 51 8.93 -11.65 -7.31
C SER A 51 8.34 -10.44 -8.03
N ALA A 52 8.34 -10.46 -9.36
CA ALA A 52 7.80 -9.36 -10.15
C ALA A 52 6.34 -9.11 -9.76
N VAL A 53 6.02 -7.87 -9.41
CA VAL A 53 4.65 -7.44 -9.10
C VAL A 53 4.39 -6.08 -9.73
N GLN A 54 3.17 -5.88 -10.21
CA GLN A 54 2.75 -4.59 -10.75
C GLN A 54 2.25 -3.67 -9.63
N VAL A 55 2.70 -2.42 -9.67
CA VAL A 55 2.27 -1.35 -8.75
C VAL A 55 1.92 -0.11 -9.55
N TYR A 56 1.02 0.70 -9.00
CA TYR A 56 0.83 2.07 -9.45
C TYR A 56 1.90 2.93 -8.80
N CYS A 57 2.72 3.59 -9.61
CA CYS A 57 3.65 4.61 -9.15
C CYS A 57 3.06 5.98 -9.40
N ASP A 58 2.86 6.74 -8.33
CA ASP A 58 2.58 8.17 -8.42
C ASP A 58 3.91 8.93 -8.40
N MET A 59 4.25 9.49 -9.56
CA MET A 59 5.49 10.22 -9.81
C MET A 59 5.31 11.74 -9.69
N ASP A 60 4.08 12.22 -9.50
CA ASP A 60 3.73 13.63 -9.64
C ASP A 60 3.28 14.26 -8.31
N SER A 61 2.42 13.56 -7.55
CA SER A 61 1.81 14.10 -6.32
C SER A 61 2.79 14.14 -5.16
N GLU A 62 2.75 15.19 -4.34
CA GLU A 62 3.52 15.31 -3.09
C GLU A 62 5.03 14.97 -3.22
N GLY A 63 5.65 15.38 -4.34
CA GLY A 63 7.07 15.11 -4.63
C GLY A 63 7.36 13.77 -5.30
N GLY A 64 6.32 13.00 -5.64
CA GLY A 64 6.36 11.77 -6.42
C GLY A 64 7.07 10.62 -5.70
N ARG A 65 7.46 9.60 -6.47
CA ARG A 65 8.18 8.39 -5.99
C ARG A 65 7.33 7.45 -5.13
N TRP A 66 6.02 7.66 -5.10
CA TRP A 66 5.12 6.90 -4.26
C TRP A 66 4.82 5.53 -4.86
N THR A 67 5.03 4.50 -4.05
CA THR A 67 4.56 3.14 -4.37
C THR A 67 3.21 2.96 -3.71
N VAL A 68 2.15 2.98 -4.51
CA VAL A 68 0.80 2.75 -3.98
C VAL A 68 0.69 1.27 -3.60
N PHE A 69 0.20 0.96 -2.40
CA PHE A 69 -0.03 -0.43 -1.97
C PHE A 69 -1.51 -0.76 -1.74
N GLN A 70 -2.35 0.26 -1.65
CA GLN A 70 -3.80 0.17 -1.54
C GLN A 70 -4.37 1.32 -2.38
N ARG A 71 -5.29 1.02 -3.30
CA ARG A 71 -6.04 2.05 -4.02
C ARG A 71 -7.53 1.70 -4.10
N ARG A 72 -8.39 2.65 -3.72
CA ARG A 72 -9.85 2.63 -3.93
C ARG A 72 -10.25 3.85 -4.74
N MET A 73 -11.25 3.71 -5.61
CA MET A 73 -11.74 4.80 -6.46
C MET A 73 -13.15 4.60 -6.99
N ASP A 74 -13.60 3.35 -7.20
CA ASP A 74 -14.85 3.07 -7.92
C ASP A 74 -15.65 1.86 -7.39
N GLY A 75 -15.15 1.16 -6.36
CA GLY A 75 -15.80 -0.02 -5.80
C GLY A 75 -15.83 -1.23 -6.73
N SER A 76 -15.00 -1.25 -7.78
CA SER A 76 -14.91 -2.37 -8.73
C SER A 76 -14.31 -3.64 -8.12
N VAL A 77 -13.56 -3.53 -7.02
CA VAL A 77 -12.91 -4.65 -6.36
C VAL A 77 -13.44 -4.81 -4.94
N ASN A 78 -13.97 -6.00 -4.63
CA ASN A 78 -14.40 -6.34 -3.28
C ASN A 78 -13.20 -6.55 -2.33
N PHE A 79 -13.10 -5.79 -1.24
CA PHE A 79 -12.08 -5.95 -0.19
C PHE A 79 -12.47 -6.91 0.95
N TYR A 80 -13.69 -7.45 1.01
CA TYR A 80 -14.05 -8.52 1.95
C TYR A 80 -13.45 -9.86 1.54
N ARG A 81 -12.15 -10.05 1.82
CA ARG A 81 -11.32 -11.17 1.34
C ARG A 81 -10.67 -11.96 2.49
N PRO A 82 -10.39 -13.26 2.26
CA PRO A 82 -9.74 -14.12 3.25
C PRO A 82 -8.25 -13.76 3.44
N TRP A 83 -7.64 -14.27 4.52
CA TRP A 83 -6.24 -14.04 4.90
C TRP A 83 -5.27 -14.22 3.74
N ASP A 84 -5.37 -15.35 3.02
CA ASP A 84 -4.43 -15.69 1.96
C ASP A 84 -4.43 -14.66 0.83
N GLN A 85 -5.58 -14.06 0.51
CA GLN A 85 -5.67 -13.02 -0.52
C GLN A 85 -5.09 -11.69 -0.04
N TYR A 86 -5.29 -11.31 1.23
CA TYR A 86 -4.63 -10.14 1.81
C TYR A 86 -3.12 -10.33 1.95
N LYS A 87 -2.66 -11.56 2.15
CA LYS A 87 -1.24 -11.91 2.16
C LYS A 87 -0.62 -11.73 0.78
N THR A 88 -1.22 -12.27 -0.27
CA THR A 88 -0.65 -12.27 -1.63
C THR A 88 -0.98 -11.05 -2.47
N GLY A 89 -2.05 -10.32 -2.14
CA GLY A 89 -2.59 -9.22 -2.95
C GLY A 89 -3.75 -9.65 -3.85
N PHE A 90 -4.53 -8.66 -4.30
CA PHE A 90 -5.67 -8.81 -5.20
C PHE A 90 -6.00 -7.49 -5.91
N GLY A 91 -6.80 -7.54 -6.97
CA GLY A 91 -7.16 -6.37 -7.79
C GLY A 91 -6.16 -6.10 -8.92
N SER A 92 -6.17 -4.88 -9.45
CA SER A 92 -5.29 -4.45 -10.54
C SER A 92 -4.62 -3.12 -10.21
N ALA A 93 -3.30 -3.03 -10.40
CA ALA A 93 -2.55 -1.78 -10.23
C ALA A 93 -3.03 -0.64 -11.15
N ALA A 94 -3.75 -0.96 -12.23
CA ALA A 94 -4.36 0.03 -13.11
C ALA A 94 -5.69 0.61 -12.57
N GLY A 95 -6.23 0.05 -11.48
CA GLY A 95 -7.50 0.45 -10.85
C GLY A 95 -7.44 0.23 -9.35
N GLU A 96 -8.47 -0.40 -8.78
CA GLU A 96 -8.48 -0.76 -7.36
C GLU A 96 -7.68 -2.02 -7.06
N TYR A 97 -6.88 -1.99 -5.98
CA TYR A 97 -6.09 -3.15 -5.58
C TYR A 97 -5.51 -3.05 -4.18
N TRP A 98 -5.05 -4.21 -3.71
CA TRP A 98 -4.22 -4.41 -2.54
C TRP A 98 -2.94 -5.15 -2.97
N LEU A 99 -1.77 -4.57 -2.67
CA LEU A 99 -0.47 -5.11 -3.09
C LEU A 99 -0.11 -6.45 -2.42
N GLY A 100 -0.66 -6.72 -1.24
CA GLY A 100 -0.35 -7.90 -0.44
C GLY A 100 0.61 -7.60 0.71
N LEU A 101 0.30 -8.16 1.88
CA LEU A 101 1.06 -7.97 3.11
C LEU A 101 2.49 -8.50 2.98
N GLU A 102 2.72 -9.59 2.24
CA GLU A 102 4.06 -10.14 2.06
C GLU A 102 4.98 -9.15 1.31
N ASN A 103 4.45 -8.53 0.25
CA ASN A 103 5.18 -7.49 -0.49
C ASN A 103 5.43 -6.26 0.38
N LEU A 104 4.44 -5.82 1.16
CA LEU A 104 4.54 -4.65 2.03
C LEU A 104 5.55 -4.85 3.17
N PHE A 105 5.59 -6.05 3.76
CA PHE A 105 6.61 -6.45 4.72
C PHE A 105 8.01 -6.37 4.10
N HIS A 106 8.20 -6.96 2.92
CA HIS A 106 9.51 -6.97 2.27
C HIS A 106 9.98 -5.59 1.82
N LEU A 107 9.08 -4.69 1.42
CA LEU A 107 9.40 -3.29 1.19
C LEU A 107 9.94 -2.67 2.48
N THR A 108 9.12 -2.67 3.53
CA THR A 108 9.42 -1.98 4.81
C THR A 108 10.56 -2.61 5.62
N LEU A 109 10.95 -3.85 5.31
CA LEU A 109 12.15 -4.50 5.82
C LEU A 109 13.46 -3.94 5.22
N ARG A 110 13.43 -3.50 3.95
CA ARG A 110 14.63 -3.12 3.18
C ARG A 110 15.02 -1.66 3.34
N LYS A 111 14.03 -0.78 3.42
CA LYS A 111 14.23 0.67 3.54
C LYS A 111 13.27 1.22 4.58
N LYS A 112 13.55 2.42 5.07
CA LYS A 112 12.58 3.18 5.86
C LYS A 112 11.63 3.89 4.90
N TYR A 113 10.34 3.76 5.14
CA TYR A 113 9.29 4.41 4.36
C TYR A 113 8.50 5.37 5.23
N GLU A 114 8.12 6.49 4.62
CA GLU A 114 6.97 7.26 5.07
C GLU A 114 5.69 6.71 4.43
N LEU A 115 4.55 7.00 5.05
CA LEU A 115 3.23 6.67 4.53
C LEU A 115 2.44 7.96 4.30
N LEU A 116 1.86 8.06 3.11
CA LEU A 116 0.87 9.07 2.75
C LEU A 116 -0.48 8.37 2.54
N VAL A 117 -1.51 8.83 3.25
CA VAL A 117 -2.89 8.47 3.01
C VAL A 117 -3.55 9.64 2.29
N ASP A 118 -3.81 9.47 1.00
CA ASP A 118 -4.52 10.43 0.14
C ASP A 118 -6.00 10.03 0.08
N MET A 119 -6.88 10.97 0.45
CA MET A 119 -8.33 10.78 0.42
C MET A 119 -9.00 11.92 -0.33
N GLU A 120 -9.97 11.56 -1.16
CA GLU A 120 -10.78 12.48 -1.95
C GLU A 120 -12.26 12.22 -1.65
N ASP A 121 -13.04 13.28 -1.41
CA ASP A 121 -14.50 13.18 -1.25
C ASP A 121 -15.23 13.25 -2.61
N PHE A 122 -16.56 13.07 -2.60
CA PHE A 122 -17.37 13.11 -3.82
C PHE A 122 -17.46 14.49 -4.48
N GLU A 123 -17.07 15.56 -3.78
CA GLU A 123 -17.00 16.92 -4.31
C GLU A 123 -15.61 17.23 -4.90
N GLY A 124 -14.66 16.29 -4.81
CA GLY A 124 -13.30 16.42 -5.29
C GLY A 124 -12.35 17.11 -4.30
N ASN A 125 -12.76 17.30 -3.05
CA ASN A 125 -11.88 17.86 -2.02
C ASN A 125 -10.89 16.78 -1.57
N LYS A 126 -9.61 17.14 -1.52
CA LYS A 126 -8.53 16.25 -1.09
C LYS A 126 -8.01 16.60 0.29
N VAL A 127 -7.75 15.56 1.09
CA VAL A 127 -7.10 15.66 2.39
C VAL A 127 -6.04 14.57 2.52
N PHE A 128 -5.02 14.83 3.34
CA PHE A 128 -3.92 13.90 3.53
C PHE A 128 -3.65 13.61 5.01
N ALA A 129 -3.18 12.39 5.29
CA ALA A 129 -2.51 12.05 6.54
C ALA A 129 -1.11 11.51 6.23
N ARG A 130 -0.08 12.09 6.85
CA ARG A 130 1.31 11.69 6.62
C ARG A 130 1.92 11.11 7.88
N TYR A 131 2.62 9.99 7.75
CA TYR A 131 3.37 9.34 8.82
C TYR A 131 4.82 9.20 8.39
N SER A 132 5.74 9.89 9.06
CA SER A 132 7.17 9.88 8.71
C SER A 132 7.86 8.52 8.87
N SER A 133 7.22 7.57 9.55
CA SER A 133 7.68 6.18 9.65
C SER A 133 6.51 5.22 9.57
N PHE A 134 6.59 4.29 8.62
CA PHE A 134 5.65 3.20 8.43
C PHE A 134 6.40 1.88 8.18
N SER A 135 5.98 0.82 8.88
CA SER A 135 6.44 -0.54 8.62
C SER A 135 5.44 -1.56 9.13
N ILE A 136 5.56 -2.80 8.66
CA ILE A 136 4.83 -3.92 9.22
C ILE A 136 5.78 -5.06 9.63
N ASP A 137 5.43 -5.78 10.68
CA ASP A 137 6.19 -6.95 11.13
C ASP A 137 5.99 -8.16 10.19
N PRO A 138 6.79 -9.25 10.29
CA PRO A 138 6.53 -10.47 9.52
C PRO A 138 5.22 -11.17 9.89
N GLU A 139 4.79 -12.12 9.05
CA GLU A 139 3.58 -12.94 9.29
C GLU A 139 3.58 -13.64 10.66
N SER A 140 4.75 -14.08 11.15
CA SER A 140 4.88 -14.73 12.47
C SER A 140 4.45 -13.84 13.64
N HIS A 141 4.45 -12.52 13.42
CA HIS A 141 3.97 -11.51 14.36
C HIS A 141 2.61 -10.93 13.95
N GLY A 142 1.98 -11.51 12.92
CA GLY A 142 0.65 -11.14 12.45
C GLY A 142 0.61 -9.90 11.57
N TYR A 143 1.70 -9.60 10.85
CA TYR A 143 1.84 -8.37 10.07
C TYR A 143 1.54 -7.11 10.87
N ARG A 144 2.02 -7.04 12.12
CA ARG A 144 1.72 -5.93 13.03
C ARG A 144 2.08 -4.57 12.41
N LEU A 145 1.18 -3.59 12.53
CA LEU A 145 1.39 -2.21 12.10
C LEU A 145 2.35 -1.47 13.03
N ASN A 146 3.30 -0.74 12.47
CA ASN A 146 4.15 0.20 13.18
C ASN A 146 4.13 1.55 12.44
N VAL A 147 3.47 2.55 13.03
CA VAL A 147 3.39 3.93 12.51
C VAL A 147 3.86 4.93 13.56
N SER A 148 4.50 6.01 13.12
CA SER A 148 4.83 7.15 14.00
C SER A 148 5.11 8.43 13.21
N GLY A 149 5.19 9.55 13.94
CA GLY A 149 5.47 10.88 13.40
C GLY A 149 4.39 11.32 12.42
N PHE A 150 3.14 11.28 12.91
CA PHE A 150 1.97 11.80 12.22
C PHE A 150 2.10 13.32 12.04
N THR A 151 1.74 13.78 10.84
CA THR A 151 1.54 15.18 10.50
C THR A 151 0.12 15.32 9.94
N ASP A 152 -0.63 16.24 10.52
CA ASP A 152 -1.99 16.52 10.08
C ASP A 152 -1.99 17.42 8.85
N GLU A 153 -2.56 16.89 7.76
CA GLU A 153 -2.79 17.58 6.48
C GLU A 153 -4.29 17.52 6.11
N GLY A 154 -5.16 17.48 7.12
CA GLY A 154 -6.63 17.62 6.99
C GLY A 154 -7.41 16.32 7.16
N ALA A 155 -6.76 15.16 7.08
CA ALA A 155 -7.41 13.85 7.22
C ALA A 155 -7.61 13.39 8.68
N GLY A 156 -6.89 13.99 9.64
CA GLY A 156 -6.84 13.50 11.02
C GLY A 156 -5.99 12.24 11.21
N ASP A 157 -5.76 11.87 12.47
CA ASP A 157 -4.90 10.75 12.84
C ASP A 157 -5.68 9.44 12.99
N GLY A 158 -5.96 8.78 11.87
CA GLY A 158 -6.70 7.52 11.86
C GLY A 158 -5.89 6.30 12.30
N LEU A 159 -4.57 6.27 12.08
CA LEU A 159 -3.75 5.06 12.31
C LEU A 159 -3.14 4.96 13.70
N SER A 160 -2.96 6.05 14.44
CA SER A 160 -2.31 5.99 15.76
C SER A 160 -3.05 5.09 16.75
N TYR A 161 -4.39 5.00 16.67
CA TYR A 161 -5.19 4.09 17.51
C TYR A 161 -4.95 2.60 17.18
N HIS A 162 -4.62 2.32 15.92
CA HIS A 162 -4.35 0.98 15.39
C HIS A 162 -2.87 0.61 15.42
N ASN A 163 -2.01 1.51 15.88
CA ASN A 163 -0.58 1.27 15.97
C ASN A 163 -0.28 0.10 16.93
N GLY A 164 0.62 -0.79 16.53
CA GLY A 164 0.98 -1.99 17.29
C GLY A 164 0.00 -3.16 17.18
N GLN A 165 -1.11 -2.99 16.43
CA GLN A 165 -2.09 -4.06 16.23
C GLN A 165 -1.70 -4.99 15.09
N LYS A 166 -2.18 -6.23 15.18
CA LYS A 166 -2.02 -7.24 14.14
C LYS A 166 -3.07 -7.07 13.06
N PHE A 167 -2.79 -7.56 11.87
CA PHE A 167 -3.77 -7.58 10.79
C PHE A 167 -4.80 -8.67 11.02
N SER A 168 -6.07 -8.36 10.75
CA SER A 168 -7.21 -9.28 10.92
C SER A 168 -8.07 -9.34 9.66
N THR A 169 -8.45 -10.54 9.26
CA THR A 169 -9.42 -10.83 8.18
C THR A 169 -10.63 -11.57 8.75
N PHE A 170 -11.69 -11.74 7.95
CA PHE A 170 -12.89 -12.42 8.41
C PHE A 170 -12.65 -13.89 8.82
N ASP A 171 -11.61 -14.53 8.30
CA ASP A 171 -11.23 -15.92 8.56
C ASP A 171 -10.00 -16.03 9.47
N LYS A 172 -9.37 -14.91 9.85
CA LYS A 172 -8.24 -14.87 10.77
C LYS A 172 -8.37 -13.69 11.71
N ASP A 173 -8.98 -13.97 12.85
CA ASP A 173 -9.20 -12.99 13.92
C ASP A 173 -7.94 -12.80 14.76
N GLN A 174 -7.40 -11.59 14.75
CA GLN A 174 -6.22 -11.20 15.51
C GLN A 174 -6.37 -9.82 16.17
N ASP A 175 -7.59 -9.30 16.21
CA ASP A 175 -7.89 -8.01 16.81
C ASP A 175 -8.05 -8.14 18.33
N SER A 176 -8.19 -7.03 19.04
CA SER A 176 -8.30 -7.01 20.51
C SER A 176 -9.74 -7.00 21.01
N SER A 177 -10.73 -7.12 20.11
CA SER A 177 -12.14 -7.08 20.44
C SER A 177 -12.71 -8.48 20.71
N ASP A 178 -13.78 -8.56 21.50
CA ASP A 178 -14.51 -9.82 21.73
C ASP A 178 -15.32 -10.29 20.49
N ARG A 179 -15.43 -9.43 19.47
CA ARG A 179 -16.04 -9.71 18.17
C ARG A 179 -14.98 -9.62 17.09
N ASN A 180 -15.14 -10.40 16.01
CA ASN A 180 -14.32 -10.27 14.82
C ASN A 180 -14.66 -8.95 14.08
N CYS A 181 -13.78 -7.97 14.18
CA CYS A 181 -13.99 -6.64 13.58
C CYS A 181 -14.04 -6.73 12.06
N ALA A 182 -13.22 -7.60 11.46
CA ALA A 182 -13.18 -7.76 10.02
C ALA A 182 -14.49 -8.31 9.43
N LYS A 183 -15.20 -9.17 10.17
CA LYS A 183 -16.58 -9.60 9.83
C LYS A 183 -17.60 -8.48 10.00
N PHE A 184 -17.44 -7.66 11.04
CA PHE A 184 -18.40 -6.61 11.36
C PHE A 184 -18.33 -5.45 10.36
N PHE A 185 -17.13 -5.04 9.99
CA PHE A 185 -16.87 -3.93 9.05
C PHE A 185 -16.70 -4.39 7.60
N LEU A 186 -16.85 -5.69 7.33
CA LEU A 186 -16.75 -6.28 5.99
C LEU A 186 -15.45 -5.94 5.24
N GLY A 187 -14.34 -5.87 5.97
CA GLY A 187 -13.02 -5.54 5.42
C GLY A 187 -11.91 -5.97 6.37
N ALA A 188 -10.69 -6.12 5.87
CA ALA A 188 -9.55 -6.46 6.72
C ALA A 188 -8.75 -5.23 7.10
N PHE A 189 -8.22 -5.21 8.33
CA PHE A 189 -7.40 -4.10 8.81
C PHE A 189 -6.58 -4.47 10.06
N TRP A 190 -5.75 -3.54 10.51
CA TRP A 190 -5.04 -3.59 11.80
C TRP A 190 -5.94 -3.16 12.96
N TYR A 191 -7.08 -3.82 13.14
CA TYR A 191 -8.05 -3.42 14.15
C TYR A 191 -7.49 -3.56 15.58
N TYR A 192 -7.68 -2.52 16.41
CA TYR A 192 -7.52 -2.63 17.87
C TYR A 192 -8.81 -3.17 18.51
N LEU A 193 -9.69 -2.29 19.01
CA LEU A 193 -11.04 -2.62 19.46
C LEU A 193 -12.04 -2.27 18.35
N CYS A 194 -11.82 -2.86 17.18
CA CYS A 194 -12.37 -2.40 15.91
C CYS A 194 -12.05 -0.92 15.66
N CYS A 195 -13.00 -0.15 15.12
CA CYS A 195 -12.86 1.30 14.93
C CYS A 195 -13.42 2.14 16.09
N TRP A 196 -13.51 1.60 17.30
CA TRP A 196 -14.17 2.33 18.39
C TRP A 196 -13.21 3.32 19.05
N SER A 197 -13.27 4.60 18.70
CA SER A 197 -13.01 5.67 19.66
C SER A 197 -14.33 5.94 20.41
N GLY A 198 -14.30 6.03 21.74
CA GLY A 198 -15.49 6.10 22.60
C GLY A 198 -16.28 7.41 22.53
N VAL A 199 -16.48 7.96 21.35
CA VAL A 199 -17.26 9.16 21.06
C VAL A 199 -18.32 8.82 20.01
N GLU A 200 -19.59 9.11 20.34
CA GLU A 200 -20.74 9.04 19.43
C GLU A 200 -20.65 10.12 18.33
N THR A 201 -19.57 10.10 17.53
CA THR A 201 -19.42 10.98 16.37
C THR A 201 -19.13 10.12 15.16
N LEU A 202 -20.03 10.20 14.17
CA LEU A 202 -20.05 9.46 12.90
C LEU A 202 -18.88 9.82 11.94
N GLU A 203 -17.77 10.34 12.46
CA GLU A 203 -16.61 10.81 11.70
C GLU A 203 -15.33 10.38 12.42
N ASP A 204 -15.20 9.09 12.74
CA ASP A 204 -13.93 8.57 13.25
C ASP A 204 -12.98 8.29 12.08
N PRO A 205 -11.89 9.08 11.90
CA PRO A 205 -10.92 8.86 10.82
C PRO A 205 -10.24 7.49 10.95
N SER A 206 -10.27 6.86 12.13
CA SER A 206 -9.73 5.52 12.34
C SER A 206 -10.49 4.43 11.58
N CYS A 207 -11.72 4.70 11.15
CA CYS A 207 -12.53 3.79 10.34
C CYS A 207 -12.62 4.20 8.86
N ALA A 208 -12.42 5.48 8.55
CA ALA A 208 -12.47 5.99 7.17
C ALA A 208 -11.44 5.30 6.25
N VAL A 209 -10.25 4.99 6.77
CA VAL A 209 -9.17 4.29 6.03
C VAL A 209 -9.59 2.86 5.60
N VAL A 210 -10.51 2.25 6.35
CA VAL A 210 -10.99 0.87 6.15
C VAL A 210 -12.21 0.82 5.24
N LEU A 211 -13.06 1.84 5.32
CA LEU A 211 -14.43 1.83 4.82
C LEU A 211 -14.63 2.46 3.44
N GLN A 212 -13.57 2.69 2.66
CA GLN A 212 -13.71 3.24 1.30
C GLN A 212 -14.56 2.36 0.35
N ASP A 213 -14.93 1.13 0.73
CA ASP A 213 -15.90 0.25 0.01
C ASP A 213 -17.35 0.35 0.52
N GLN A 214 -17.57 1.04 1.63
CA GLN A 214 -18.90 1.23 2.19
C GLN A 214 -19.28 2.68 1.92
N CYS A 215 -19.90 2.94 0.77
CA CYS A 215 -20.81 4.09 0.66
C CYS A 215 -21.67 4.08 1.91
N THR A 216 -21.45 5.05 2.81
CA THR A 216 -22.28 5.36 3.98
C THR A 216 -23.00 4.13 4.56
N ALA A 217 -22.38 3.45 5.52
CA ALA A 217 -23.16 2.74 6.52
C ALA A 217 -23.91 3.79 7.37
N GLU A 218 -24.93 4.43 6.79
CA GLU A 218 -26.04 4.94 7.57
C GLU A 218 -26.60 3.72 8.30
N TYR A 219 -26.28 3.63 9.59
CA TYR A 219 -26.82 2.61 10.49
C TYR A 219 -28.30 2.91 10.79
N HIS A 220 -29.11 3.07 9.75
CA HIS A 220 -30.55 2.95 9.79
C HIS A 220 -30.99 2.04 8.63
N GLN A 221 -31.12 0.76 8.97
CA GLN A 221 -31.80 -0.33 8.25
C GLN A 221 -30.90 -1.33 7.50
N LEU A 222 -31.18 -2.60 7.80
CA LEU A 222 -30.55 -3.81 7.29
C LEU A 222 -30.80 -3.98 5.79
N THR A 223 -29.94 -3.44 4.93
CA THR A 223 -29.54 -3.98 3.61
C THR A 223 -28.60 -2.99 2.91
N PRO A 224 -27.39 -3.40 2.46
CA PRO A 224 -26.59 -2.54 1.60
C PRO A 224 -27.19 -2.51 0.19
N THR A 225 -27.72 -1.36 -0.22
CA THR A 225 -28.03 -1.06 -1.62
C THR A 225 -27.07 0.03 -2.10
N CYS A 226 -26.06 -0.34 -2.87
CA CYS A 226 -25.34 0.60 -3.72
C CYS A 226 -26.28 0.97 -4.88
N ASN A 227 -26.86 2.16 -4.84
CA ASN A 227 -27.63 2.66 -5.98
C ASN A 227 -26.64 3.12 -7.06
N HIS A 228 -26.58 2.36 -8.15
CA HIS A 228 -26.06 2.85 -9.42
C HIS A 228 -27.06 3.82 -10.04
N THR A 229 -26.61 5.05 -10.30
CA THR A 229 -27.11 5.89 -11.39
C THR A 229 -25.95 6.58 -12.06
#